data_AF-A0A7S2ANC7-F1
#
_entry.id   AF-A0A7S2ANC7-F1
#
_cell.length_a   1.000
_cell.length_b   1.000
_cell.length_c   1.000
_cell.angle_alpha   90.00
_cell.angle_beta   90.00
_cell.angle_gamma   90.00
#
_symmetry.space_group_name_H-M   'P 1'
#
loop_
_entity.id
_entity.type
_entity.pdbx_description
1 polymer ?
#
loop_
_entity_poly.entity_id
_entity_poly.type
_entity_poly.pdbx_seq_one_letter_code
_entity_poly.pdbx_strand_id
1 'polypeptide(L)'
;AGKTLEGGYSDDLWTCVLTMINQQNATNPISSQREAQDYLGETFRAVLGTMVPRHWDDSLVGQFVVQRFIMVHTEQGDEKVHSLVTMFHKLLALVTGDIDPDSQDTMCNHDVLTPGNLYASVLKENLENFLGKVKAVMIKATRKVATDTASD
;
A
#
# COMPACT_ATOMS: atom_id res chain seq x y z
N ALA A 1 -1.32 21.57 -34.53
CA ALA A 1 -2.21 22.72 -34.27
C ALA A 1 -2.07 23.07 -32.79
N GLY A 2 -1.24 24.07 -32.49
CA GLY A 2 -0.97 24.47 -31.11
C GLY A 2 -2.20 25.13 -30.50
N LYS A 3 -2.63 24.62 -29.34
CA LYS A 3 -3.55 25.35 -28.47
C LYS A 3 -2.71 26.25 -27.56
N THR A 4 -3.07 27.52 -27.58
CA THR A 4 -2.59 28.60 -26.72
C THR A 4 -2.70 28.20 -25.25
N LEU A 5 -1.55 28.11 -24.59
CA LEU A 5 -1.39 27.87 -23.16
C LEU A 5 -1.47 29.21 -22.41
N GLU A 6 -2.68 29.75 -22.26
CA GLU A 6 -2.92 30.86 -21.32
C GLU A 6 -4.09 30.49 -20.40
N GLY A 7 -3.75 30.14 -19.15
CA GLY A 7 -4.60 30.40 -17.98
C GLY A 7 -5.62 29.34 -17.52
N GLY A 8 -5.88 28.26 -18.24
CA GLY A 8 -6.96 27.30 -17.88
C GLY A 8 -6.57 26.11 -16.98
N TYR A 9 -5.27 25.85 -16.79
CA TYR A 9 -4.78 24.57 -16.26
C TYR A 9 -5.11 24.31 -14.78
N SER A 10 -5.13 25.33 -13.92
CA SER A 10 -5.37 25.09 -12.50
C SER A 10 -6.84 24.80 -12.19
N ASP A 11 -7.78 25.45 -12.88
CA ASP A 11 -9.20 25.42 -12.51
C ASP A 11 -9.85 24.05 -12.78
N ASP A 12 -9.52 23.42 -13.91
CA ASP A 12 -10.03 22.09 -14.27
C ASP A 12 -9.46 21.01 -13.31
N LEU A 13 -8.17 21.11 -12.98
CA LEU A 13 -7.48 20.20 -12.06
C LEU A 13 -8.05 20.31 -10.64
N TRP A 14 -8.23 21.53 -10.15
CA TRP A 14 -8.83 21.79 -8.84
C TRP A 14 -10.25 21.24 -8.77
N THR A 15 -11.02 21.38 -9.85
CA THR A 15 -12.38 20.84 -9.93
C THR A 15 -12.39 19.32 -9.80
N CYS A 16 -11.54 18.61 -10.55
CA CYS A 16 -11.45 17.14 -10.45
C CYS A 16 -11.09 16.67 -9.04
N VAL A 17 -10.07 17.28 -8.41
CA VAL A 17 -9.65 16.94 -7.05
C VAL A 17 -10.77 17.20 -6.05
N LEU A 18 -11.42 18.35 -6.16
CA LEU A 18 -12.54 18.72 -5.28
C LEU A 18 -13.70 17.72 -5.43
N THR A 19 -14.04 17.31 -6.65
CA THR A 19 -15.07 16.29 -6.91
C THR A 19 -14.69 14.96 -6.27
N MET A 20 -13.43 14.51 -6.41
CA MET A 20 -12.97 13.25 -5.80
C MET A 20 -13.03 13.28 -4.28
N ILE A 21 -12.57 14.37 -3.64
CA ILE A 21 -12.62 14.52 -2.18
C ILE A 21 -14.07 14.60 -1.69
N ASN A 22 -14.93 15.35 -2.37
CA ASN A 22 -16.34 15.46 -2.00
C ASN A 22 -17.07 14.12 -2.12
N GLN A 23 -16.77 13.35 -3.16
CA GLN A 23 -17.32 12.00 -3.34
C GLN A 23 -16.86 11.04 -2.24
N GLN A 24 -15.57 11.11 -1.86
CA GLN A 24 -15.05 10.30 -0.77
C GLN A 24 -15.73 10.67 0.56
N ASN A 25 -15.79 11.96 0.89
CA ASN A 25 -16.44 12.45 2.10
C ASN A 25 -17.94 12.11 2.17
N ALA A 26 -18.62 12.03 1.02
CA ALA A 26 -20.02 11.63 0.95
C ALA A 26 -20.22 10.11 1.15
N THR A 27 -19.24 9.30 0.76
CA THR A 27 -19.31 7.84 0.87
C THR A 27 -18.93 7.37 2.27
N ASN A 28 -17.77 7.80 2.75
CA ASN A 28 -17.27 7.51 4.09
C ASN A 28 -16.57 8.77 4.62
N PRO A 29 -17.22 9.53 5.52
CA PRO A 29 -16.61 10.71 6.11
C PRO A 29 -15.49 10.27 7.04
N ILE A 30 -14.25 10.61 6.70
CA ILE A 30 -13.07 10.33 7.52
C ILE A 30 -12.47 11.68 7.90
N SER A 31 -12.46 11.98 9.19
CA SER A 31 -12.11 13.29 9.74
C SER A 31 -10.72 13.35 10.36
N SER A 32 -10.13 12.20 10.66
CA SER A 32 -8.81 12.10 11.30
C SER A 32 -7.95 11.02 10.68
N GLN A 33 -6.62 11.17 10.81
CA GLN A 33 -5.67 10.16 10.36
C GLN A 33 -5.89 8.82 11.07
N ARG A 34 -6.24 8.84 12.35
CA ARG A 34 -6.50 7.63 13.13
C ARG A 34 -7.70 6.86 12.58
N GLU A 35 -8.79 7.57 12.29
CA GLU A 35 -9.99 7.00 11.68
C GLU A 35 -9.70 6.39 10.30
N ALA A 36 -8.84 7.03 9.50
CA ALA A 36 -8.38 6.47 8.23
C ALA A 36 -7.60 5.16 8.42
N GLN A 37 -6.74 5.10 9.44
CA GLN A 37 -5.98 3.89 9.78
C GLN A 37 -6.88 2.78 10.31
N ASP A 38 -7.85 3.11 11.17
CA ASP A 38 -8.83 2.15 11.68
C ASP A 38 -9.64 1.54 10.53
N TYR A 39 -10.14 2.38 9.61
CA TYR A 39 -10.86 1.93 8.41
C TYR A 39 -10.02 0.98 7.54
N LEU A 40 -8.75 1.34 7.31
CA LEU A 40 -7.83 0.50 6.54
C LEU A 40 -7.53 -0.82 7.25
N GLY A 41 -7.35 -0.77 8.57
CA GLY A 41 -7.13 -1.94 9.41
C GLY A 41 -8.30 -2.91 9.34
N GLU A 42 -9.51 -2.42 9.56
CA GLU A 42 -10.74 -3.23 9.53
C GLU A 42 -10.91 -3.91 8.16
N THR A 43 -10.70 -3.15 7.09
CA THR A 43 -10.87 -3.63 5.71
C THR A 43 -9.83 -4.71 5.35
N PHE A 44 -8.57 -4.52 5.71
CA PHE A 44 -7.48 -5.41 5.28
C PHE A 44 -7.16 -6.53 6.28
N ARG A 45 -7.65 -6.49 7.52
CA ARG A 45 -7.36 -7.49 8.55
C ARG A 45 -7.68 -8.93 8.09
N ALA A 46 -8.79 -9.13 7.38
CA ALA A 46 -9.16 -10.44 6.85
C ALA A 46 -8.15 -10.97 5.82
N VAL A 47 -7.64 -10.09 4.96
CA VAL A 47 -6.71 -10.43 3.87
C VAL A 47 -5.30 -10.69 4.41
N LEU A 48 -4.85 -9.90 5.40
CA LEU A 48 -3.52 -10.04 6.00
C LEU A 48 -3.34 -11.31 6.83
N GLY A 49 -4.45 -11.90 7.30
CA GLY A 49 -4.47 -13.23 7.91
C GLY A 49 -3.44 -13.40 9.02
N THR A 50 -2.42 -14.25 8.79
CA THR A 50 -1.38 -14.57 9.78
C THR A 50 -0.20 -13.59 9.81
N MET A 51 -0.12 -12.64 8.87
CA MET A 51 0.93 -11.61 8.86
C MET A 51 0.78 -10.66 10.04
N VAL A 52 -0.44 -10.43 10.50
CA VAL A 52 -0.75 -9.51 11.59
C VAL A 52 -1.24 -10.29 12.82
N PRO A 53 -0.73 -10.00 14.03
CA PRO A 53 -1.26 -10.60 15.26
C PRO A 53 -2.71 -10.20 15.56
N ARG A 54 -3.49 -11.12 16.12
CA ARG A 54 -4.91 -10.89 16.46
C ARG A 54 -5.14 -9.84 17.55
N HIS A 55 -4.12 -9.54 18.35
CA HIS A 55 -4.20 -8.57 19.44
C HIS A 55 -3.86 -7.14 19.00
N TRP A 56 -3.55 -6.93 17.72
CA TRP A 56 -3.30 -5.59 17.19
C TRP A 56 -4.61 -4.86 16.94
N ASP A 57 -4.68 -3.62 17.42
CA ASP A 57 -5.75 -2.68 17.12
C ASP A 57 -5.83 -2.36 15.63
N ASP A 58 -7.01 -1.97 15.14
CA ASP A 58 -7.23 -1.67 13.72
C ASP A 58 -6.30 -0.56 13.21
N SER A 59 -6.13 0.52 13.97
CA SER A 59 -5.16 1.59 13.65
C SER A 59 -3.73 1.07 13.41
N LEU A 60 -3.26 0.12 14.22
CA LEU A 60 -1.93 -0.49 14.05
C LEU A 60 -1.87 -1.35 12.79
N VAL A 61 -2.95 -2.07 12.49
CA VAL A 61 -3.06 -2.84 11.24
C VAL A 61 -3.05 -1.89 10.04
N GLY A 62 -3.79 -0.79 10.08
CA GLY A 62 -3.79 0.23 9.04
C GLY A 62 -2.41 0.86 8.83
N GLN A 63 -1.73 1.22 9.91
CA GLN A 63 -0.36 1.72 9.84
C GLN A 63 0.58 0.70 9.19
N PHE A 64 0.45 -0.58 9.56
CA PHE A 64 1.23 -1.66 8.96
C PHE A 64 0.96 -1.80 7.46
N VAL A 65 -0.29 -1.65 7.00
CA VAL A 65 -0.63 -1.68 5.57
C VAL A 65 0.09 -0.56 4.82
N VAL A 66 -0.01 0.68 5.32
CA VAL A 66 0.63 1.84 4.69
C VAL A 66 2.15 1.67 4.65
N GLN A 67 2.75 1.13 5.71
CA GLN A 67 4.20 0.93 5.75
C GLN A 67 4.66 -0.18 4.81
N ARG A 68 3.94 -1.30 4.75
CA ARG A 68 4.39 -2.51 4.06
C ARG A 68 4.03 -2.57 2.59
N PHE A 69 2.95 -1.90 2.15
CA PHE A 69 2.43 -2.04 0.79
C PHE A 69 2.39 -0.74 -0.02
N ILE A 70 2.27 0.41 0.63
CA ILE A 70 2.17 1.70 -0.07
C ILE A 70 3.54 2.37 -0.11
N MET A 71 4.08 2.61 -1.31
CA MET A 71 5.33 3.36 -1.52
C MET A 71 6.46 2.87 -0.61
N VAL A 72 6.80 1.59 -0.73
CA VAL A 72 7.75 0.90 0.18
C VAL A 72 9.20 1.40 0.09
N HIS A 73 9.52 2.19 -0.93
CA HIS A 73 10.84 2.78 -1.12
C HIS A 73 11.04 4.06 -0.29
N THR A 74 9.99 4.65 0.29
CA THR A 74 10.08 5.81 1.18
C THR A 74 9.78 5.41 2.62
N GLU A 75 10.47 6.06 3.56
CA GLU A 75 10.34 5.75 4.99
C GLU A 75 9.32 6.65 5.68
N GLN A 76 9.29 7.94 5.33
CA GLN A 76 8.44 8.93 5.98
C GLN A 76 7.05 9.04 5.34
N GLY A 77 6.04 9.31 6.16
CA GLY A 77 4.66 9.50 5.68
C GLY A 77 4.53 10.67 4.69
N ASP A 78 5.23 11.77 4.95
CA ASP A 78 5.16 12.97 4.11
C ASP A 78 5.76 12.72 2.71
N GLU A 79 6.84 11.95 2.62
CA GLU A 79 7.45 11.55 1.34
C GLU A 79 6.52 10.65 0.52
N LYS A 80 5.76 9.77 1.19
CA LYS A 80 4.74 8.93 0.53
C LYS A 80 3.65 9.79 -0.08
N VAL A 81 3.14 10.77 0.68
CA VAL A 81 2.12 11.70 0.21
C VAL A 81 2.66 12.53 -0.95
N HIS A 82 3.86 13.09 -0.83
CA HIS A 82 4.48 13.86 -1.90
C HIS A 82 4.59 13.03 -3.20
N SER A 83 5.09 11.81 -3.10
CA SER A 83 5.25 10.93 -4.25
C SER A 83 3.91 10.56 -4.90
N LEU A 84 2.86 10.31 -4.10
CA LEU A 84 1.50 10.08 -4.61
C LEU A 84 0.93 11.31 -5.31
N VAL A 85 1.11 12.50 -4.74
CA VAL A 85 0.66 13.76 -5.35
C VAL A 85 1.40 14.01 -6.68
N THR A 86 2.70 13.73 -6.74
CA THR A 86 3.46 13.84 -8.00
C THR A 86 2.96 12.87 -9.06
N MET A 87 2.69 11.61 -8.70
CA MET A 87 2.11 10.63 -9.64
C MET A 87 0.71 11.04 -10.10
N PHE A 88 -0.10 11.61 -9.20
CA PHE A 88 -1.42 12.11 -9.53
C PHE A 88 -1.37 13.31 -10.51
N HIS A 89 -0.46 14.26 -10.31
CA HIS A 89 -0.24 15.34 -11.29
C HIS A 89 0.19 14.81 -12.65
N LYS A 90 1.07 13.79 -12.69
CA LYS A 90 1.46 13.14 -13.95
C LYS A 90 0.28 12.43 -14.62
N LEU A 91 -0.57 11.75 -13.85
CA LEU A 91 -1.78 11.11 -14.37
C LEU A 91 -2.72 12.13 -15.02
N LEU A 92 -2.93 13.28 -14.38
CA LEU A 92 -3.77 14.32 -14.95
C LEU A 92 -3.17 14.94 -16.21
N ALA A 93 -1.87 15.26 -16.19
CA ALA A 93 -1.17 15.74 -17.37
C ALA A 93 -1.23 14.75 -18.55
N LEU A 94 -1.26 13.44 -18.27
CA LEU A 94 -1.41 12.41 -19.29
C LEU A 94 -2.82 12.40 -19.88
N VAL A 95 -3.86 12.57 -19.05
CA VAL A 95 -5.26 12.59 -19.50
C VAL A 95 -5.58 13.85 -20.29
N THR A 96 -5.00 14.99 -19.93
CA THR A 96 -5.14 16.26 -20.69
C THR A 96 -4.34 16.24 -21.99
N GLY A 97 -3.36 15.34 -22.12
CA GLY A 97 -2.48 15.22 -23.28
C GLY A 97 -1.31 16.21 -23.28
N ASP A 98 -0.95 16.74 -22.10
CA ASP A 98 0.21 17.62 -21.93
C ASP A 98 1.53 16.84 -21.89
N ILE A 99 1.47 15.56 -21.49
CA ILE A 99 2.60 14.63 -21.56
C ILE A 99 2.26 13.43 -22.45
N ASP A 100 3.27 12.94 -23.16
CA ASP A 100 3.14 11.70 -23.92
C ASP A 100 3.16 10.47 -23.00
N PRO A 101 2.45 9.39 -23.35
CA PRO A 101 2.52 8.14 -22.60
C PRO A 101 3.93 7.54 -22.67
N ASP A 102 4.42 7.05 -21.54
CA ASP A 102 5.70 6.35 -21.48
C ASP A 102 5.66 5.05 -22.30
N SER A 103 6.60 4.89 -23.23
CA SER A 103 6.75 3.65 -24.00
C SER A 103 7.40 2.56 -23.16
N GLN A 104 6.77 1.38 -23.12
CA GLN A 104 7.30 0.21 -22.44
C GLN A 104 8.54 -0.39 -23.13
N ASP A 105 8.84 -0.02 -24.37
CA ASP A 105 9.98 -0.57 -25.12
C ASP A 105 11.25 0.30 -24.98
N THR A 106 11.14 1.47 -24.36
CA THR A 106 12.28 2.37 -24.15
C THR A 106 13.25 1.75 -23.14
N MET A 107 14.51 1.59 -23.53
CA MET A 107 15.57 1.03 -22.65
C MET A 107 15.72 1.79 -21.33
N CYS A 108 15.41 3.09 -21.28
CA CYS A 108 15.42 3.89 -20.05
C CYS A 108 14.39 3.43 -19.00
N ASN A 109 13.34 2.71 -19.42
CA ASN A 109 12.27 2.21 -18.54
C ASN A 109 12.51 0.76 -18.11
N HIS A 110 13.61 0.14 -18.56
CA HIS A 110 13.95 -1.25 -18.26
C HIS A 110 15.03 -1.32 -17.19
N ASP A 111 14.78 -2.15 -16.19
CA ASP A 111 15.79 -2.55 -15.20
C ASP A 111 16.14 -4.03 -15.37
N VAL A 112 17.42 -4.37 -15.15
CA VAL A 112 17.90 -5.75 -15.27
C VAL A 112 17.89 -6.43 -13.89
N LEU A 113 17.04 -7.45 -13.75
CA LEU A 113 17.03 -8.29 -12.54
C LEU A 113 18.26 -9.20 -12.54
N THR A 114 19.21 -8.92 -11.66
CA THR A 114 20.42 -9.73 -11.52
C THR A 114 20.10 -11.10 -10.91
N PRO A 115 20.85 -12.16 -11.26
CA PRO A 115 20.65 -13.48 -10.68
C PRO A 115 20.80 -13.48 -9.16
N GLY A 116 21.68 -12.64 -8.60
CA GLY A 116 21.83 -12.48 -7.15
C GLY A 116 20.56 -11.96 -6.47
N ASN A 117 19.93 -10.92 -7.03
CA ASN A 117 18.68 -10.39 -6.50
C ASN A 117 17.54 -11.40 -6.63
N LEU A 118 17.50 -12.16 -7.73
CA LEU A 118 16.54 -13.25 -7.91
C LEU A 118 16.72 -14.37 -6.87
N TYR A 119 17.95 -14.81 -6.61
CA TYR A 119 18.22 -15.80 -5.57
C TYR A 119 17.84 -15.27 -4.19
N ALA A 120 18.11 -14.00 -3.89
CA ALA A 120 17.76 -13.38 -2.63
C ALA A 120 16.24 -13.32 -2.40
N SER A 121 15.44 -13.00 -3.42
CA SER A 121 13.97 -13.00 -3.29
C SER A 121 13.42 -14.39 -3.02
N VAL A 122 13.89 -15.40 -3.76
CA VAL A 122 13.49 -16.80 -3.57
C VAL A 122 13.90 -17.31 -2.20
N LEU A 123 15.11 -16.98 -1.75
CA LEU A 123 15.59 -17.38 -0.42
C LEU A 123 14.76 -16.72 0.69
N LYS A 124 14.46 -15.41 0.56
CA LYS A 124 13.62 -14.67 1.50
C LYS A 124 12.24 -15.31 1.62
N GLU A 125 11.58 -15.61 0.51
CA GLU A 125 10.25 -16.26 0.52
C GLU A 125 10.30 -17.65 1.16
N ASN A 126 11.33 -18.44 0.87
CA ASN A 126 11.51 -19.76 1.48
C ASN A 126 11.71 -19.67 3.00
N LEU A 127 12.47 -18.68 3.47
CA LEU A 127 12.67 -18.43 4.90
C LEU A 127 11.38 -17.95 5.58
N GLU A 128 10.64 -17.02 4.97
CA GLU A 128 9.33 -16.57 5.47
C GLU A 128 8.35 -17.75 5.58
N ASN A 129 8.31 -18.63 4.58
CA ASN A 129 7.50 -19.85 4.58
C ASN A 129 7.94 -20.84 5.67
N PHE A 130 9.26 -21.02 5.84
CA PHE A 130 9.81 -21.88 6.89
C PHE A 130 9.43 -21.38 8.29
N LEU A 131 9.61 -20.08 8.55
CA LEU A 131 9.21 -19.45 9.81
C LEU A 131 7.70 -19.56 10.05
N GLY A 132 6.88 -19.41 9.00
CA GLY A 132 5.44 -19.65 9.05
C GLY A 132 5.08 -21.07 9.50
N LYS A 133 5.79 -22.09 8.98
CA LYS A 133 5.62 -23.50 9.38
C LYS A 133 6.03 -23.72 10.83
N VAL A 134 7.18 -23.18 11.26
CA VAL A 134 7.66 -23.28 12.65
C VAL A 134 6.64 -22.67 13.61
N LYS A 135 6.15 -21.45 13.32
CA LYS A 135 5.10 -20.78 14.12
C LYS A 135 3.84 -21.65 14.23
N ALA A 136 3.40 -22.28 13.14
CA ALA A 136 2.23 -23.15 13.14
C ALA A 136 2.42 -24.40 14.02
N VAL A 137 3.61 -25.01 13.99
CA VAL A 137 3.95 -26.16 14.86
C VAL A 137 3.94 -25.74 16.33
N MET A 138 4.55 -24.59 16.67
CA MET A 138 4.57 -24.09 18.05
C MET A 138 3.16 -23.82 18.58
N ILE A 139 2.29 -23.18 17.80
CA ILE A 139 0.90 -22.92 18.21
C ILE A 139 0.15 -24.22 18.47
N LYS A 140 0.37 -25.26 17.66
CA LYS A 140 -0.24 -26.59 17.88
C LYS A 140 0.26 -27.23 19.18
N ALA A 141 1.56 -27.14 19.47
CA ALA A 141 2.14 -27.68 20.70
C ALA A 141 1.60 -26.97 21.95
N THR A 142 1.54 -25.63 21.95
CA THR A 142 0.98 -24.85 23.07
C THR A 142 -0.48 -25.21 23.35
N ARG A 143 -1.29 -25.41 22.30
CA ARG A 143 -2.70 -25.82 22.47
C ARG A 143 -2.83 -27.20 23.10
N LYS A 144 -1.97 -28.15 22.72
CA LYS A 144 -1.97 -29.49 23.31
C LYS A 144 -1.61 -29.46 24.80
N VAL A 145 -0.59 -28.67 25.18
CA VAL A 145 -0.24 -28.51 26.60
C VAL A 145 -1.41 -27.92 27.40
N ALA A 146 -2.11 -26.93 26.86
CA ALA A 146 -3.27 -26.33 27.53
C ALA A 146 -4.44 -27.31 27.72
N THR A 147 -4.65 -28.24 26.78
CA THR A 147 -5.69 -29.28 26.93
C THR A 147 -5.29 -30.32 27.98
N ASP A 148 -4.02 -30.71 28.03
CA ASP A 148 -3.54 -31.71 28.98
C ASP A 148 -3.60 -31.18 30.44
N THR A 149 -3.34 -29.89 30.65
CA THR A 149 -3.46 -29.24 31.97
C THR A 149 -4.90 -28.97 32.43
N ALA A 150 -5.90 -29.07 31.54
CA ALA A 150 -7.30 -28.89 31.90
C ALA A 150 -8.02 -30.21 32.22
N SER A 151 -7.36 -31.35 31.93
CA SER A 151 -7.85 -32.69 32.26
C SER A 151 -7.32 -33.26 33.59
N ASP A 152 -6.34 -32.59 34.19
CA ASP A 152 -5.87 -32.80 35.58
C ASP A 152 -6.54 -31.80 36.53
#